data_AF-A0A5J9V3G9-F1
#
_entry.id   AF-A0A5J9V3G9-F1
#
_cell.length_a   1.000
_cell.length_b   1.000
_cell.length_c   1.000
_cell.angle_alpha   90.00
_cell.angle_beta   90.00
_cell.angle_gamma   90.00
#
_symmetry.space_group_name_H-M   'P 1'
#
loop_
_entity.id
_entity.type
_entity.pdbx_description
1 polymer ?
#
loop_
_entity_poly.entity_id
_entity_poly.type
_entity_poly.pdbx_seq_one_letter_code
_entity_poly.pdbx_strand_id
1 'polypeptide(L)'
;MLLQIPTPPISLNTGSLMFMVPFGLCTAISTRVSNELGAGQPQAAKLATRVVMCIALSAGLLIASTMILLRTFWGYLYSNEPEVVTYIAKMIPVLAISFFTDGLNSSLSGVMTGCGEQKIGARVNLGAFYLAGIPMAVLLAFVFHLNGMGLWLGIVCGSLTKLVLLMWITMHINWEKEAMKAKETVFSQSLPVT
;
A
#
# COMPACT_ATOMS: atom_id res chain seq x y z
N MET A 1 6.79 -26.50 -17.14
CA MET A 1 5.33 -26.64 -17.33
C MET A 1 4.64 -26.36 -16.00
N LEU A 2 4.56 -25.10 -15.58
CA LEU A 2 4.04 -24.69 -14.26
C LEU A 2 3.13 -23.44 -14.32
N LEU A 3 2.38 -23.23 -15.42
CA LEU A 3 1.52 -22.05 -15.57
C LEU A 3 0.19 -22.31 -16.31
N GLN A 4 -0.49 -23.42 -16.03
CA GLN A 4 -1.90 -23.59 -16.46
C GLN A 4 -2.73 -24.37 -15.45
N ILE A 5 -2.86 -23.86 -14.22
CA ILE A 5 -4.04 -24.18 -13.43
C ILE A 5 -5.05 -23.08 -13.74
N PRO A 6 -6.23 -23.37 -14.30
CA PRO A 6 -7.28 -22.37 -14.43
C PRO A 6 -7.66 -21.93 -13.02
N THR A 7 -7.13 -20.79 -12.57
CA THR A 7 -7.60 -20.15 -11.35
C THR A 7 -9.09 -19.88 -11.56
N PRO A 8 -10.00 -20.47 -10.76
CA PRO A 8 -11.43 -20.24 -10.95
C PRO A 8 -11.69 -18.73 -10.87
N PRO A 9 -12.64 -18.17 -11.65
CA PRO A 9 -12.95 -16.73 -11.67
C PRO A 9 -13.12 -16.12 -10.27
N ILE A 10 -13.57 -16.93 -9.32
CA ILE A 10 -13.71 -16.63 -7.89
C ILE A 10 -12.39 -16.12 -7.27
N SER A 11 -11.24 -16.65 -7.70
CA SER A 11 -9.92 -16.29 -7.19
C SER A 11 -9.47 -14.89 -7.60
N LEU A 12 -9.64 -14.59 -8.89
CA LEU A 12 -9.33 -13.27 -9.47
C LEU A 12 -10.28 -12.20 -8.95
N ASN A 13 -11.58 -12.54 -8.82
CA ASN A 13 -12.58 -11.63 -8.26
C ASN A 13 -12.33 -11.33 -6.79
N THR A 14 -11.94 -12.33 -5.99
CA THR A 14 -11.59 -12.13 -4.58
C THR A 14 -10.42 -11.16 -4.44
N GLY A 15 -9.32 -11.38 -5.17
CA GLY A 15 -8.15 -10.50 -5.12
C GLY A 15 -8.47 -9.07 -5.53
N SER A 16 -9.32 -8.92 -6.55
CA SER A 16 -9.77 -7.60 -7.04
C SER A 16 -10.67 -6.87 -6.04
N LEU A 17 -11.59 -7.59 -5.40
CA LEU A 17 -12.46 -7.04 -4.34
C LEU A 17 -11.65 -6.57 -3.12
N MET A 18 -10.62 -7.34 -2.75
CA MET A 18 -9.73 -6.98 -1.64
C MET A 18 -8.90 -5.73 -1.97
N PHE A 19 -8.52 -5.52 -3.24
CA PHE A 19 -7.77 -4.35 -3.69
C PHE A 19 -8.62 -3.08 -3.87
N MET A 20 -9.93 -3.20 -4.05
CA MET A 20 -10.83 -2.05 -4.21
C MET A 20 -10.89 -1.18 -2.95
N VAL A 21 -10.81 -1.77 -1.74
CA VAL A 21 -10.88 -1.01 -0.49
C VAL A 21 -9.65 -0.09 -0.31
N PRO A 22 -8.39 -0.59 -0.39
CA PRO A 22 -7.20 0.27 -0.38
C PRO A 22 -7.17 1.31 -1.49
N PHE A 23 -7.65 0.95 -2.68
CA PHE A 23 -7.67 1.86 -3.83
C PHE A 23 -8.67 3.01 -3.61
N GLY A 24 -9.88 2.70 -3.14
CA GLY A 24 -10.88 3.71 -2.78
C GLY A 24 -10.41 4.66 -1.69
N LEU A 25 -9.67 4.15 -0.69
CA LEU A 25 -9.07 5.00 0.34
C LEU A 25 -7.99 5.93 -0.23
N CYS A 26 -7.14 5.43 -1.14
CA CYS A 26 -6.10 6.21 -1.80
C CYS A 26 -6.67 7.37 -2.64
N THR A 27 -7.70 7.10 -3.45
CA THR A 27 -8.35 8.13 -4.26
C THR A 27 -9.08 9.15 -3.38
N ALA A 28 -9.80 8.70 -2.34
CA ALA A 28 -10.52 9.58 -1.43
C ALA A 28 -9.59 10.54 -0.69
N ILE A 29 -8.46 10.06 -0.15
CA ILE A 29 -7.52 10.93 0.57
C ILE A 29 -6.79 11.88 -0.35
N SER A 30 -6.41 11.43 -1.55
CA SER A 30 -5.77 12.29 -2.55
C SER A 30 -6.67 13.48 -2.87
N THR A 31 -7.95 13.24 -3.21
CA THR A 31 -8.91 14.29 -3.52
C THR A 31 -9.16 15.22 -2.33
N ARG A 32 -9.32 14.67 -1.12
CA ARG A 32 -9.55 15.49 0.08
C ARG A 32 -8.36 16.38 0.39
N VAL A 33 -7.15 15.83 0.44
CA VAL A 33 -5.94 16.61 0.72
C VAL A 33 -5.71 17.68 -0.34
N SER A 34 -5.88 17.37 -1.64
CA SER A 34 -5.77 18.36 -2.71
C SER A 34 -6.78 19.50 -2.55
N ASN A 35 -8.03 19.18 -2.23
CA ASN A 35 -9.07 20.21 -2.06
C ASN A 35 -8.80 21.10 -0.84
N GLU A 36 -8.45 20.54 0.31
CA GLU A 36 -8.16 21.32 1.52
C GLU A 36 -6.92 22.19 1.34
N LEU A 37 -5.87 21.69 0.69
CA LEU A 37 -4.68 22.48 0.37
C LEU A 37 -4.99 23.59 -0.65
N GLY A 38 -5.77 23.31 -1.70
CA GLY A 38 -6.21 24.30 -2.68
C GLY A 38 -7.12 25.38 -2.09
N ALA A 39 -7.90 25.04 -1.05
CA ALA A 39 -8.71 25.99 -0.27
C ALA A 39 -7.90 26.79 0.76
N GLY A 40 -6.59 26.54 0.90
CA GLY A 40 -5.74 27.20 1.90
C GLY A 40 -6.04 26.76 3.34
N GLN A 41 -6.54 25.53 3.54
CA GLN A 41 -6.88 24.95 4.84
C GLN A 41 -5.90 23.83 5.25
N PRO A 42 -4.64 24.17 5.64
CA PRO A 42 -3.61 23.18 5.96
C PRO A 42 -3.96 22.29 7.16
N GLN A 43 -4.68 22.83 8.15
CA GLN A 43 -5.10 22.06 9.32
C GLN A 43 -6.18 21.01 8.96
N ALA A 44 -7.07 21.33 8.02
CA ALA A 44 -8.07 20.39 7.52
C ALA A 44 -7.40 19.27 6.69
N ALA A 45 -6.39 19.60 5.87
CA ALA A 45 -5.60 18.61 5.14
C ALA A 45 -4.85 17.63 6.09
N LYS A 46 -4.27 18.16 7.17
CA LYS A 46 -3.63 17.35 8.23
C LYS A 46 -4.63 16.45 8.94
N LEU A 47 -5.83 16.96 9.26
CA LEU A 47 -6.90 16.18 9.88
C LEU A 47 -7.38 15.06 8.95
N ALA A 48 -7.64 15.37 7.68
CA ALA A 48 -8.04 14.39 6.66
C ALA A 48 -7.04 13.23 6.56
N THR A 49 -5.74 13.56 6.57
CA THR A 49 -4.65 12.58 6.56
C THR A 49 -4.68 11.67 7.79
N ARG A 50 -4.86 12.23 8.99
CA ARG A 50 -4.98 11.44 10.23
C ARG A 50 -6.19 10.52 10.21
N VAL A 51 -7.35 11.04 9.79
CA VAL A 51 -8.60 10.28 9.72
C VAL A 51 -8.46 9.11 8.76
N VAL A 52 -7.91 9.33 7.55
CA VAL A 52 -7.73 8.22 6.60
C VAL A 52 -6.70 7.21 7.09
N MET A 53 -5.63 7.62 7.78
CA MET A 53 -4.70 6.67 8.38
C MET A 53 -5.39 5.79 9.44
N CYS A 54 -6.25 6.36 10.28
CA CYS A 54 -7.05 5.58 11.23
C CYS A 54 -8.01 4.61 10.53
N ILE A 55 -8.67 5.04 9.44
CA ILE A 55 -9.57 4.19 8.65
C ILE A 55 -8.79 3.08 7.95
N ALA A 56 -7.62 3.38 7.38
CA ALA A 56 -6.77 2.39 6.70
C ALA A 56 -6.26 1.33 7.69
N LEU A 57 -5.86 1.75 8.90
CA LEU A 57 -5.46 0.84 9.97
C LEU A 57 -6.63 -0.05 10.41
N SER A 58 -7.81 0.51 10.67
CA SER A 58 -8.96 -0.27 11.13
C SER A 58 -9.48 -1.22 10.05
N ALA A 59 -9.66 -0.73 8.81
CA ALA A 59 -10.07 -1.55 7.67
C ALA A 59 -9.04 -2.64 7.36
N GLY A 60 -7.75 -2.30 7.38
CA GLY A 60 -6.67 -3.24 7.17
C GLY A 60 -6.65 -4.36 8.22
N LEU A 61 -6.82 -4.02 9.50
CA LEU A 61 -6.90 -5.02 10.58
C LEU A 61 -8.12 -5.93 10.43
N LEU A 62 -9.27 -5.37 10.04
CA LEU A 62 -10.49 -6.15 9.79
C LEU A 62 -10.29 -7.14 8.63
N ILE A 63 -9.71 -6.68 7.51
CA ILE A 63 -9.43 -7.52 6.35
C ILE A 63 -8.42 -8.62 6.72
N ALA A 64 -7.29 -8.26 7.35
CA ALA A 64 -6.26 -9.22 7.75
C ALA A 64 -6.81 -10.27 8.73
N SER A 65 -7.60 -9.85 9.72
CA SER A 65 -8.24 -10.76 10.68
C SER A 65 -9.20 -11.72 9.99
N THR A 66 -10.03 -11.21 9.07
CA THR A 66 -10.99 -12.02 8.31
C THR A 66 -10.28 -13.05 7.43
N MET A 67 -9.18 -12.66 6.78
CA MET A 67 -8.36 -13.59 5.99
C MET A 67 -7.77 -14.71 6.87
N ILE A 68 -7.22 -14.37 8.03
CA ILE A 68 -6.60 -15.35 8.93
C ILE A 68 -7.65 -16.30 9.52
N LEU A 69 -8.82 -15.80 9.93
CA LEU A 69 -9.91 -16.61 10.49
C LEU A 69 -10.49 -17.58 9.45
N LEU A 70 -10.64 -17.13 8.21
CA LEU A 70 -11.20 -17.93 7.12
C LEU A 70 -10.14 -18.75 6.35
N ARG A 71 -8.89 -18.83 6.84
CA ARG A 71 -7.77 -19.40 6.09
C ARG A 71 -8.00 -20.82 5.56
N THR A 72 -8.67 -21.66 6.35
CA THR A 72 -8.94 -23.05 5.98
C THR A 72 -10.06 -23.12 4.94
N PHE A 73 -11.09 -22.28 5.08
CA PHE A 73 -12.17 -22.15 4.12
C PHE A 73 -11.67 -21.66 2.76
N TRP A 74 -10.77 -20.66 2.76
CA TRP A 74 -10.10 -20.20 1.55
C TRP A 74 -9.31 -21.33 0.86
N GLY A 75 -8.56 -22.16 1.60
CA GLY A 75 -7.83 -23.28 1.00
C GLY A 75 -8.75 -24.26 0.24
N TYR A 76 -9.89 -24.63 0.84
CA TYR A 76 -10.87 -25.51 0.22
C TYR A 76 -11.62 -24.89 -0.96
N LEU A 77 -11.68 -23.55 -1.05
CA LEU A 77 -12.28 -22.86 -2.19
C LEU A 77 -11.41 -22.98 -3.46
N TYR A 78 -10.11 -23.24 -3.30
CA TYR A 78 -9.14 -23.29 -4.39
C TYR A 78 -8.73 -24.72 -4.79
N SER A 79 -8.68 -25.64 -3.82
CA SER A 79 -8.33 -27.04 -4.10
C SER A 79 -9.03 -27.98 -3.12
N ASN A 80 -9.40 -29.17 -3.62
CA ASN A 80 -9.88 -30.27 -2.79
C ASN A 80 -8.75 -31.16 -2.26
N GLU A 81 -7.51 -30.92 -2.68
CA GLU A 81 -6.34 -31.68 -2.20
C GLU A 81 -5.86 -31.18 -0.83
N PRO A 82 -5.83 -32.04 0.21
CA PRO A 82 -5.50 -31.61 1.58
C PRO A 82 -4.11 -30.99 1.73
N GLU A 83 -3.13 -31.44 0.94
CA GLU A 83 -1.78 -30.87 0.94
C GLU A 83 -1.78 -29.42 0.42
N VAL A 84 -2.52 -29.14 -0.65
CA VAL A 84 -2.66 -27.80 -1.23
C VAL A 84 -3.42 -26.87 -0.28
N VAL A 85 -4.49 -27.35 0.34
CA VAL A 85 -5.26 -26.59 1.35
C VAL A 85 -4.38 -26.20 2.54
N THR A 86 -3.58 -27.14 3.06
CA THR A 86 -2.67 -26.90 4.19
C THR A 86 -1.58 -25.90 3.82
N TYR A 87 -1.05 -25.98 2.61
CA TYR A 87 -0.07 -25.02 2.10
C TYR A 87 -0.66 -23.60 2.00
N ILE A 88 -1.85 -23.45 1.40
CA ILE A 88 -2.54 -22.16 1.28
C ILE A 88 -2.83 -21.58 2.67
N ALA A 89 -3.33 -22.40 3.61
CA ALA A 89 -3.63 -21.96 4.97
C ALA A 89 -2.38 -21.44 5.73
N LYS A 90 -1.18 -21.96 5.43
CA LYS A 90 0.09 -21.46 5.97
C LYS A 90 0.56 -20.15 5.31
N MET A 91 0.21 -19.93 4.04
CA MET A 91 0.57 -18.72 3.29
C MET A 91 -0.35 -17.53 3.61
N ILE A 92 -1.62 -17.78 3.94
CA ILE A 92 -2.61 -16.73 4.19
C ILE A 92 -2.19 -15.70 5.26
N PRO A 93 -1.59 -16.08 6.41
CA PRO A 93 -1.08 -15.09 7.37
C PRO A 93 -0.02 -14.15 6.78
N VAL A 94 0.87 -14.68 5.94
CA VAL A 94 1.90 -13.87 5.25
C VAL A 94 1.23 -12.91 4.27
N LEU A 95 0.27 -13.40 3.49
CA LEU A 95 -0.52 -12.58 2.56
C LEU A 95 -1.33 -11.49 3.27
N ALA A 96 -1.93 -11.80 4.41
CA ALA A 96 -2.69 -10.85 5.20
C ALA A 96 -1.80 -9.67 5.67
N ILE A 97 -0.58 -9.96 6.11
CA ILE A 97 0.40 -8.92 6.49
C ILE A 97 0.85 -8.11 5.27
N SER A 98 1.08 -8.78 4.13
CA SER A 98 1.42 -8.09 2.87
C SER A 98 0.31 -7.12 2.44
N PHE A 99 -0.94 -7.58 2.36
CA PHE A 99 -2.08 -6.72 1.98
C PHE A 99 -2.32 -5.59 2.97
N PHE A 100 -2.16 -5.85 4.27
CA PHE A 100 -2.23 -4.80 5.28
C PHE A 100 -1.17 -3.71 5.04
N THR A 101 0.07 -4.12 4.80
CA THR A 101 1.20 -3.22 4.53
C THR A 101 1.00 -2.44 3.23
N ASP A 102 0.50 -3.11 2.18
CA ASP A 102 0.22 -2.49 0.90
C ASP A 102 -0.93 -1.49 1.00
N GLY A 103 -1.95 -1.79 1.82
CA GLY A 103 -3.05 -0.87 2.10
C GLY A 103 -2.58 0.45 2.72
N LEU A 104 -1.72 0.39 3.73
CA LEU A 104 -1.15 1.57 4.36
C LEU A 104 -0.24 2.36 3.41
N ASN A 105 0.59 1.65 2.63
CA ASN A 105 1.41 2.28 1.60
C ASN A 105 0.57 3.00 0.55
N SER A 106 -0.56 2.40 0.14
CA SER A 106 -1.52 3.01 -0.78
C SER A 106 -2.10 4.31 -0.22
N SER A 107 -2.58 4.30 1.03
CA SER A 107 -3.11 5.50 1.68
C SER A 107 -2.08 6.62 1.79
N LEU A 108 -0.84 6.32 2.19
CA LEU A 108 0.24 7.31 2.25
C LEU A 108 0.62 7.83 0.86
N SER A 109 0.62 6.98 -0.16
CA SER A 109 0.86 7.39 -1.55
C SER A 109 -0.25 8.31 -2.07
N GLY A 110 -1.50 8.07 -1.64
CA GLY A 110 -2.64 8.97 -1.87
C GLY A 110 -2.42 10.34 -1.22
N VAL A 111 -1.90 10.40 0.01
CA VAL A 111 -1.55 11.68 0.67
C VAL A 111 -0.46 12.41 -0.12
N MET A 112 0.62 11.73 -0.50
CA MET A 112 1.69 12.34 -1.31
C MET A 112 1.16 12.86 -2.65
N THR A 113 0.26 12.12 -3.29
CA THR A 113 -0.40 12.53 -4.52
C THR A 113 -1.29 13.75 -4.29
N GLY A 114 -2.03 13.77 -3.19
CA GLY A 114 -2.87 14.89 -2.78
C GLY A 114 -2.08 16.19 -2.59
N CYS A 115 -0.86 16.10 -2.05
CA CYS A 115 0.06 17.23 -1.89
C CYS A 115 0.83 17.60 -3.18
N GLY A 116 0.72 16.82 -4.26
CA GLY A 116 1.56 17.00 -5.44
C GLY A 116 3.04 16.63 -5.23
N GLU A 117 3.34 15.84 -4.20
CA GLU A 117 4.69 15.41 -3.79
C GLU A 117 5.01 13.97 -4.25
N GLN A 118 4.45 13.55 -5.39
CA GLN A 118 4.70 12.22 -5.98
C GLN A 118 6.19 11.91 -6.19
N LYS A 119 7.00 12.95 -6.47
CA LYS A 119 8.45 12.82 -6.64
C LYS A 119 9.15 12.34 -5.37
N ILE A 120 8.66 12.72 -4.18
CA ILE A 120 9.18 12.20 -2.91
C ILE A 120 8.82 10.71 -2.80
N GLY A 121 7.56 10.35 -3.07
CA GLY A 121 7.10 8.96 -3.06
C GLY A 121 7.91 8.05 -3.97
N ALA A 122 8.20 8.49 -5.20
CA ALA A 122 9.01 7.74 -6.15
C ALA A 122 10.44 7.51 -5.66
N ARG A 123 11.09 8.54 -5.10
CA ARG A 123 12.44 8.45 -4.52
C ARG A 123 12.49 7.47 -3.35
N VAL A 124 11.51 7.55 -2.45
CA VAL A 124 11.39 6.64 -1.30
C VAL A 124 11.15 5.20 -1.75
N ASN A 125 10.28 5.00 -2.76
CA ASN A 125 10.04 3.67 -3.32
C ASN A 125 11.31 3.05 -3.90
N LEU A 126 12.04 3.80 -4.74
CA LEU A 126 13.31 3.34 -5.30
C LEU A 126 14.33 3.03 -4.20
N GLY A 127 14.51 3.94 -3.24
CA GLY A 127 15.42 3.73 -2.11
C GLY A 127 15.07 2.48 -1.30
N ALA A 128 13.81 2.29 -0.95
CA ALA A 128 13.37 1.16 -0.13
C ALA A 128 13.60 -0.19 -0.84
N PHE A 129 13.24 -0.30 -2.11
CA PHE A 129 13.41 -1.55 -2.84
C PHE A 129 14.86 -1.82 -3.25
N TYR A 130 15.63 -0.80 -3.65
CA TYR A 130 17.02 -1.01 -4.07
C TYR A 130 17.99 -1.19 -2.89
N LEU A 131 17.80 -0.47 -1.79
CA LEU A 131 18.74 -0.50 -0.66
C LEU A 131 18.39 -1.56 0.38
N ALA A 132 17.11 -1.93 0.53
CA ALA A 132 16.68 -2.91 1.52
C ALA A 132 16.04 -4.15 0.88
N GLY A 133 15.06 -3.95 -0.01
CA GLY A 133 14.27 -5.05 -0.59
C GLY A 133 15.09 -6.05 -1.39
N ILE A 134 15.86 -5.59 -2.38
CA ILE A 134 16.69 -6.44 -3.25
C ILE A 134 17.81 -7.13 -2.46
N PRO A 135 18.61 -6.44 -1.61
CA PRO A 135 19.63 -7.10 -0.81
C PRO A 135 19.04 -8.19 0.10
N MET A 136 17.92 -7.93 0.77
CA MET A 136 17.27 -8.95 1.60
C MET A 136 16.67 -10.09 0.77
N ALA A 137 16.12 -9.81 -0.41
CA ALA A 137 15.63 -10.85 -1.31
C ALA A 137 16.75 -11.79 -1.72
N VAL A 138 17.90 -11.26 -2.14
CA VAL A 138 19.07 -12.05 -2.55
C VAL A 138 19.62 -12.85 -1.36
N LEU A 139 19.76 -12.21 -0.22
CA LEU A 139 20.30 -12.84 0.99
C LEU A 139 19.39 -13.99 1.47
N LEU A 140 18.08 -13.77 1.56
CA LEU A 140 17.13 -14.80 1.99
C LEU A 140 16.97 -15.91 0.96
N ALA A 141 16.88 -15.58 -0.33
CA ALA A 141 16.65 -16.57 -1.37
C ALA A 141 17.87 -17.46 -1.59
N PHE A 142 19.07 -16.88 -1.68
CA PHE A 142 20.28 -17.60 -2.10
C PHE A 142 21.19 -17.99 -0.93
N VAL A 143 21.34 -17.17 0.11
CA VAL A 143 22.23 -17.50 1.24
C VAL A 143 21.53 -18.43 2.23
N PHE A 144 20.28 -18.14 2.57
CA PHE A 144 19.48 -18.98 3.48
C PHE A 144 18.67 -20.07 2.77
N HIS A 145 18.81 -20.19 1.45
CA HIS A 145 18.18 -21.23 0.62
C HIS A 145 16.64 -21.28 0.76
N LEU A 146 16.00 -20.14 1.05
CA LEU A 146 14.54 -20.01 1.14
C LEU A 146 13.86 -19.89 -0.24
N ASN A 147 14.63 -19.93 -1.33
CA ASN A 147 14.16 -19.90 -2.72
C ASN A 147 13.10 -18.79 -2.96
N GLY A 148 11.93 -19.14 -3.50
CA GLY A 148 10.83 -18.22 -3.79
C GLY A 148 10.26 -17.52 -2.54
N MET A 149 10.31 -18.16 -1.37
CA MET A 149 9.87 -17.53 -0.13
C MET A 149 10.83 -16.43 0.32
N GLY A 150 12.14 -16.60 0.08
CA GLY A 150 13.14 -15.57 0.34
C GLY A 150 12.95 -14.32 -0.53
N LEU A 151 12.62 -14.51 -1.81
CA LEU A 151 12.26 -13.41 -2.72
C LEU A 151 11.03 -12.63 -2.22
N TRP A 152 9.97 -13.34 -1.81
CA TRP A 152 8.76 -12.71 -1.29
C TRP A 152 9.02 -11.93 0.00
N LEU A 153 9.81 -12.48 0.92
CA LEU A 153 10.20 -11.80 2.14
C LEU A 153 11.03 -10.54 1.88
N GLY A 154 11.87 -10.53 0.84
CA GLY A 154 12.56 -9.33 0.40
C GLY A 154 11.61 -8.23 -0.09
N ILE A 155 10.56 -8.59 -0.83
CA ILE A 155 9.50 -7.64 -1.23
C ILE A 155 8.81 -7.06 0.01
N VAL A 156 8.42 -7.91 0.96
CA VAL A 156 7.79 -7.47 2.22
C VAL A 156 8.71 -6.53 2.99
N CYS A 157 10.00 -6.82 3.07
CA CYS A 157 11.00 -5.95 3.70
C CYS A 157 11.09 -4.58 3.02
N GLY A 158 11.11 -4.55 1.69
CA GLY A 158 11.07 -3.31 0.91
C GLY A 158 9.80 -2.50 1.17
N SER A 159 8.63 -3.15 1.16
CA SER A 159 7.33 -2.51 1.44
C SER A 159 7.22 -1.96 2.86
N LEU A 160 7.77 -2.66 3.86
CA LEU A 160 7.82 -2.18 5.25
C LEU A 160 8.77 -0.98 5.40
N THR A 161 9.94 -1.04 4.76
CA THR A 161 10.88 0.08 4.75
C THR A 161 10.24 1.32 4.12
N LYS A 162 9.57 1.14 2.97
CA LYS A 162 8.81 2.22 2.30
C LYS A 162 7.72 2.79 3.21
N LEU A 163 6.96 1.93 3.89
CA LEU A 163 5.90 2.32 4.80
C LEU A 163 6.41 3.23 5.92
N VAL A 164 7.49 2.81 6.59
CA VAL A 164 8.09 3.56 7.71
C VAL A 164 8.60 4.92 7.22
N LEU A 165 9.29 4.96 6.07
CA LEU A 165 9.81 6.20 5.50
C LEU A 165 8.69 7.16 5.09
N LEU A 166 7.65 6.67 4.40
CA LEU A 166 6.51 7.51 4.00
C LEU A 166 5.71 8.00 5.22
N MET A 167 5.53 7.16 6.22
CA MET A 167 4.85 7.52 7.46
C MET A 167 5.63 8.63 8.19
N TRP A 168 6.95 8.48 8.32
CA TRP A 168 7.83 9.50 8.88
C TRP A 168 7.72 10.83 8.13
N ILE A 169 7.85 10.79 6.80
CA ILE A 169 7.71 11.99 5.96
C ILE A 169 6.35 12.64 6.17
N THR A 170 5.27 11.85 6.17
CA THR A 170 3.89 12.34 6.35
C THR A 170 3.68 13.02 7.69
N MET A 171 4.26 12.47 8.76
CA MET A 171 4.21 13.09 10.09
C MET A 171 4.95 14.44 10.14
N HIS A 172 6.01 14.59 9.34
CA HIS A 172 6.86 15.78 9.29
C HIS A 172 6.49 16.76 8.15
N ILE A 173 5.38 16.54 7.43
CA ILE A 173 4.89 17.51 6.44
C ILE A 173 4.62 18.86 7.11
N ASN A 174 5.22 19.91 6.55
CA ASN A 174 4.84 21.27 6.85
C ASN A 174 3.60 21.64 6.02
N TRP A 175 2.42 21.43 6.61
CA TRP A 175 1.14 21.65 5.95
C TRP A 175 0.93 23.09 5.48
N GLU A 176 1.46 24.08 6.21
CA GLU A 176 1.42 25.49 5.79
C GLU A 176 2.21 25.71 4.49
N LYS A 177 3.40 25.10 4.40
CA LYS A 177 4.22 25.16 3.18
C LYS A 177 3.52 24.51 1.99
N GLU A 178 2.91 23.35 2.20
CA GLU A 178 2.16 22.66 1.12
C GLU A 178 0.94 23.46 0.67
N ALA A 179 0.22 24.13 1.59
CA ALA A 179 -0.91 24.99 1.24
C ALA A 179 -0.47 26.23 0.44
N MET A 180 0.64 26.86 0.83
CA MET A 180 1.23 27.98 0.06
C MET A 180 1.63 27.53 -1.35
N LYS A 181 2.33 26.39 -1.46
CA LYS A 181 2.73 25.81 -2.74
C LYS A 181 1.52 25.48 -3.63
N ALA A 182 0.44 24.95 -3.05
CA ALA A 182 -0.80 24.70 -3.78
C ALA A 182 -1.42 26.00 -4.33
N LYS A 183 -1.46 27.06 -3.51
CA LYS A 183 -1.96 28.38 -3.92
C LYS A 183 -1.14 29.00 -5.05
N GLU A 184 0.20 28.93 -4.98
CA GLU A 184 1.09 29.40 -6.05
C GLU A 184 0.86 28.65 -7.36
N THR A 185 0.66 27.32 -7.27
CA THR A 185 0.40 26.47 -8.44
C THR A 185 -0.90 26.90 -9.13
N VAL A 186 -1.99 27.07 -8.39
CA VAL A 186 -3.28 27.52 -8.95
C VAL A 186 -3.18 28.94 -9.53
N PHE A 187 -2.50 29.86 -8.84
CA PHE A 187 -2.29 31.22 -9.33
C PHE A 187 -1.52 31.24 -10.66
N SER A 188 -0.44 30.47 -10.76
CA SER A 188 0.36 30.36 -12.00
C SER A 188 -0.43 29.82 -13.19
N GLN A 189 -1.39 28.92 -12.95
CA GLN A 189 -2.28 28.39 -14.00
C GLN A 189 -3.40 29.35 -14.41
N SER A 190 -3.77 30.29 -13.53
CA SER A 190 -4.80 31.29 -13.81
C SER A 190 -4.30 32.48 -14.64
N LEU A 191 -2.98 32.64 -14.77
CA LEU A 191 -2.40 33.65 -15.65
C LEU A 191 -2.49 33.18 -17.11
N PRO A 192 -3.04 33.99 -18.03
CA PRO A 192 -3.02 33.66 -19.44
C PRO A 192 -1.55 33.58 -19.88
N VAL A 193 -1.17 32.47 -20.49
CA VAL A 193 0.14 32.29 -21.10
C VAL A 193 0.18 33.25 -22.29
N THR A 194 0.83 34.41 -22.12
CA THR A 194 1.04 35.40 -23.17
C THR A 194 2.07 34.93 -24.20
#